data_AF-W8X904-F1
#
_entry.id   AF-W8X904-F1
#
_cell.length_a   1.000
_cell.length_b   1.000
_cell.length_c   1.000
_cell.angle_alpha   90.00
_cell.angle_beta   90.00
_cell.angle_gamma   90.00
#
_symmetry.space_group_name_H-M   'P 1'
#
loop_
_entity.id
_entity.type
_entity.pdbx_description
1 polymer ?
#
loop_
_entity_poly.entity_id
_entity_poly.type
_entity_poly.pdbx_seq_one_letter_code
_entity_poly.pdbx_strand_id
1 'polypeptide(L)'
;MPTEPRGAPPAPAASPLAQAYRAAHYRIDTDPPLVLRIGQAHPALRALAPHGGVFLTACNPRSRRLRPAANARRLRALRRAVAGLGHAWLPGRGLDPLGLWPDEPSLWIPGLSLDAGLRLARRFGQNALVWCGPDTVARLAWTARCGPAGTDGHGAHGHEAD
;
A
#
# COMPACT_ATOMS: atom_id res chain seq x y z
N MET A 1 -32.79 27.53 12.12
CA MET A 1 -31.39 27.06 11.94
C MET A 1 -31.42 25.88 10.99
N PRO A 2 -30.99 26.01 9.72
CA PRO A 2 -30.98 24.86 8.81
C PRO A 2 -29.84 23.90 9.21
N THR A 3 -30.22 22.66 9.49
CA THR A 3 -29.34 21.51 9.70
C THR A 3 -28.56 21.19 8.43
N GLU A 4 -27.23 21.23 8.50
CA GLU A 4 -26.36 20.80 7.40
C GLU A 4 -26.55 19.31 7.08
N PRO A 5 -26.46 18.91 5.80
CA PRO A 5 -26.50 17.51 5.43
C PRO A 5 -25.22 16.82 5.92
N ARG A 6 -25.41 15.74 6.68
CA ARG A 6 -24.35 14.88 7.19
C ARG A 6 -23.70 14.16 6.00
N GLY A 7 -22.70 14.80 5.39
CA GLY A 7 -21.95 14.24 4.27
C GLY A 7 -21.35 12.88 4.67
N ALA A 8 -21.52 11.89 3.80
CA ALA A 8 -20.88 10.59 3.97
C ALA A 8 -19.37 10.78 4.25
N PRO A 9 -18.76 9.99 5.14
CA PRO A 9 -17.33 10.11 5.41
C PRO A 9 -16.57 10.00 4.08
N PRO A 10 -15.59 10.88 3.82
CA PRO A 10 -14.85 10.83 2.57
C PRO A 10 -14.26 9.42 2.41
N ALA A 11 -14.38 8.87 1.20
CA ALA A 11 -13.80 7.58 0.85
C ALA A 11 -12.35 7.50 1.39
N PRO A 12 -11.87 6.31 1.83
CA PRO A 12 -10.53 6.16 2.43
C PRO A 12 -9.39 6.77 1.59
N ALA A 13 -9.63 6.94 0.28
CA ALA A 13 -8.81 7.64 -0.69
C ALA A 13 -8.58 9.15 -0.45
N ALA A 14 -9.35 9.86 0.39
CA ALA A 14 -9.20 11.32 0.59
C ALA A 14 -8.67 11.71 1.97
N SER A 15 -8.32 10.74 2.83
CA SER A 15 -7.74 11.04 4.15
C SER A 15 -6.34 11.69 4.05
N PRO A 16 -5.92 12.48 5.06
CA PRO A 16 -4.54 12.97 5.15
C PRO A 16 -3.50 11.85 5.08
N LEU A 17 -3.83 10.67 5.61
CA LEU A 17 -3.01 9.48 5.50
C LEU A 17 -2.87 9.03 4.05
N ALA A 18 -3.96 8.97 3.29
CA ALA A 18 -3.90 8.63 1.87
C ALA A 18 -3.12 9.66 1.05
N GLN A 19 -3.18 10.95 1.41
CA GLN A 19 -2.37 11.98 0.79
C GLN A 19 -0.88 11.78 1.08
N ALA A 20 -0.51 11.44 2.32
CA ALA A 20 0.88 11.13 2.68
C ALA A 20 1.45 9.96 1.85
N TYR A 21 0.65 8.91 1.62
CA TYR A 21 1.07 7.79 0.76
C TYR A 21 1.22 8.23 -0.70
N ARG A 22 0.35 9.10 -1.22
CA ARG A 22 0.48 9.59 -2.60
C ARG A 22 1.67 10.51 -2.79
N ALA A 23 2.00 11.31 -1.77
CA ALA A 23 3.13 12.24 -1.79
C ALA A 23 4.47 11.55 -1.55
N ALA A 24 4.49 10.39 -0.88
CA ALA A 24 5.72 9.67 -0.57
C ALA A 24 6.54 9.32 -1.83
N HIS A 25 7.87 9.35 -1.66
CA HIS A 25 8.82 8.90 -2.66
C HIS A 25 9.26 7.46 -2.32
N TYR A 26 9.04 6.54 -3.24
CA TYR A 26 9.36 5.12 -3.03
C TYR A 26 10.66 4.79 -3.75
N ARG A 27 11.78 4.90 -3.03
CA ARG A 27 13.12 4.70 -3.57
C ARG A 27 13.49 3.22 -3.59
N ILE A 28 13.95 2.73 -4.73
CA ILE A 28 14.60 1.43 -4.91
C ILE A 28 16.11 1.68 -4.94
N ASP A 29 16.87 0.97 -4.10
CA ASP A 29 18.31 1.13 -3.97
C ASP A 29 19.05 0.31 -5.04
N THR A 30 18.90 0.75 -6.29
CA THR A 30 19.75 0.38 -7.44
C THR A 30 20.88 1.40 -7.64
N ASP A 31 21.74 1.15 -8.62
CA ASP A 31 22.77 2.11 -9.06
C ASP A 31 22.55 2.48 -10.55
N PRO A 32 22.08 3.70 -10.87
CA PRO A 32 21.65 4.75 -9.94
C PRO A 32 20.31 4.40 -9.24
N PRO A 33 19.95 5.07 -8.12
CA PRO A 33 18.69 4.82 -7.42
C PRO A 33 17.47 5.19 -8.27
N LEU A 34 16.43 4.37 -8.23
CA LEU A 34 15.14 4.67 -8.85
C LEU A 34 14.18 5.21 -7.80
N VAL A 35 13.41 6.24 -8.13
CA VAL A 35 12.41 6.81 -7.22
C VAL A 35 11.04 6.76 -7.88
N LEU A 36 10.18 5.87 -7.37
CA LEU A 36 8.80 5.77 -7.83
C LEU A 36 7.94 6.84 -7.16
N ARG A 37 7.13 7.53 -7.97
CA ARG A 37 6.13 8.50 -7.53
C ARG A 37 4.77 8.04 -8.01
N ILE A 38 3.75 8.13 -7.15
CA ILE A 38 2.42 7.64 -7.49
C ILE A 38 1.86 8.38 -8.70
N GLY A 39 1.34 7.63 -9.67
CA GLY A 39 0.79 8.14 -10.92
C GLY A 39 1.84 8.47 -12.00
N GLN A 40 3.14 8.30 -11.71
CA GLN A 40 4.21 8.57 -12.68
C GLN A 40 4.83 7.26 -13.18
N ALA A 41 5.04 7.17 -14.49
CA ALA A 41 5.85 6.13 -15.11
C ALA A 41 7.33 6.38 -14.83
N HIS A 42 8.10 5.32 -14.58
CA HIS A 42 9.56 5.42 -14.46
C HIS A 42 10.24 4.58 -15.57
N PRO A 43 10.85 5.19 -16.59
CA PRO A 43 11.37 4.47 -17.76
C PRO A 43 12.37 3.35 -17.41
N ALA A 44 13.30 3.62 -16.49
CA ALA A 44 14.30 2.65 -16.05
C ALA A 44 13.71 1.46 -15.26
N LEU A 45 12.46 1.54 -14.78
CA LEU A 45 11.80 0.42 -14.12
C LEU A 45 11.52 -0.72 -15.11
N ARG A 46 11.32 -0.43 -16.39
CA ARG A 46 11.08 -1.46 -17.43
C ARG A 46 12.28 -2.39 -17.60
N ALA A 47 13.49 -1.87 -17.51
CA ALA A 47 14.71 -2.67 -17.58
C ALA A 47 14.88 -3.54 -16.32
N LEU A 48 14.53 -2.99 -15.15
CA LEU A 48 14.67 -3.68 -13.87
C LEU A 48 13.60 -4.77 -13.65
N ALA A 49 12.38 -4.52 -14.10
CA ALA A 49 11.21 -5.32 -13.83
C ALA A 49 10.22 -5.25 -15.02
N PRO A 50 10.51 -5.96 -16.13
CA PRO A 50 9.72 -5.87 -17.37
C PRO A 50 8.26 -6.30 -17.19
N HIS A 51 7.99 -7.19 -16.24
CA HIS A 51 6.64 -7.65 -15.88
C HIS A 51 6.03 -6.85 -14.71
N GLY A 52 6.70 -5.79 -14.25
CA GLY A 52 6.30 -5.03 -13.08
C GLY A 52 6.70 -5.69 -11.76
N GLY A 53 6.08 -5.26 -10.66
CA GLY A 53 6.39 -5.75 -9.33
C GLY A 53 5.70 -4.94 -8.23
N VAL A 54 6.09 -5.25 -6.99
CA VAL A 54 5.50 -4.67 -5.78
C VAL A 54 6.57 -4.04 -4.91
N PHE A 55 6.31 -2.82 -4.45
CA PHE A 55 7.03 -2.19 -3.35
C PHE A 55 6.25 -2.37 -2.05
N LEU A 56 6.88 -2.99 -1.05
CA LEU A 56 6.22 -3.34 0.21
C LEU A 56 7.17 -3.19 1.40
N THR A 57 6.62 -2.65 2.48
CA THR A 57 7.22 -2.55 3.80
C THR A 57 6.51 -3.48 4.79
N ALA A 58 7.17 -3.81 5.90
CA ALA A 58 6.50 -4.41 7.07
C ALA A 58 6.61 -3.53 8.32
N CYS A 59 7.21 -2.36 8.18
CA CYS A 59 7.38 -1.39 9.24
C CYS A 59 6.05 -0.71 9.56
N ASN A 60 5.96 -0.11 10.75
CA ASN A 60 4.87 0.74 11.20
C ASN A 60 3.45 0.24 10.79
N PRO A 61 3.06 -1.00 11.15
CA PRO A 61 1.81 -1.60 10.70
C PRO A 61 0.61 -0.72 11.05
N ARG A 62 -0.34 -0.60 10.12
CA ARG A 62 -1.50 0.29 10.18
C ARG A 62 -1.10 1.76 10.40
N SER A 63 0.09 2.15 9.91
CA SER A 63 0.70 3.47 10.11
C SER A 63 0.90 3.85 11.58
N ARG A 64 1.09 2.85 12.46
CA ARG A 64 1.44 3.07 13.88
C ARG A 64 2.94 2.96 14.06
N ARG A 65 3.59 4.05 14.49
CA ARG A 65 5.05 4.10 14.70
C ARG A 65 5.49 3.04 15.70
N LEU A 66 6.46 2.22 15.30
CA LEU A 66 7.14 1.26 16.17
C LEU A 66 8.60 1.66 16.38
N ARG A 67 9.22 1.11 17.43
CA ARG A 67 10.67 1.27 17.66
C ARG A 67 11.48 0.65 16.51
N PRO A 68 12.66 1.21 16.15
CA PRO A 68 13.48 0.72 15.05
C PRO A 68 13.79 -0.79 15.10
N ALA A 69 14.11 -1.33 16.28
CA ALA A 69 14.39 -2.76 16.44
C ALA A 69 13.18 -3.66 16.12
N ALA A 70 11.97 -3.20 16.45
CA ALA A 70 10.73 -3.92 16.12
C ALA A 70 10.48 -3.90 14.59
N ASN A 71 10.66 -2.73 13.96
CA ASN A 71 10.57 -2.60 12.50
C ASN A 71 11.60 -3.48 11.79
N ALA A 72 12.85 -3.53 12.27
CA ALA A 72 13.89 -4.39 11.71
C ALA A 72 13.51 -5.89 11.79
N ARG A 73 12.92 -6.34 12.91
CA ARG A 73 12.43 -7.74 13.04
C ARG A 73 11.31 -8.03 12.04
N ARG A 74 10.38 -7.10 11.85
CA ARG A 74 9.27 -7.25 10.89
C ARG A 74 9.76 -7.28 9.45
N LEU A 75 10.71 -6.41 9.10
CA LEU A 75 11.33 -6.40 7.77
C LEU A 75 12.07 -7.71 7.47
N ARG A 76 12.82 -8.26 8.44
CA ARG A 76 13.45 -9.59 8.29
C ARG A 76 12.41 -10.69 8.07
N ALA A 77 11.27 -10.63 8.76
CA ALA A 77 10.18 -11.58 8.55
C ALA A 77 9.54 -11.43 7.15
N LEU A 78 9.38 -10.19 6.64
CA LEU A 78 8.93 -9.95 5.27
C LEU A 78 9.89 -10.52 4.25
N ARG A 79 11.21 -10.29 4.39
CA ARG A 79 12.23 -10.87 3.50
C ARG A 79 12.14 -12.39 3.42
N ARG A 80 11.97 -13.07 4.56
CA ARG A 80 11.78 -14.53 4.61
C ARG A 80 10.49 -14.97 3.93
N ALA A 81 9.39 -14.22 4.11
CA ALA A 81 8.12 -14.51 3.47
C ALA A 81 8.21 -14.38 1.94
N VAL A 82 8.90 -13.34 1.44
CA VAL A 82 9.14 -13.12 0.01
C VAL A 82 10.02 -14.23 -0.57
N ALA A 83 11.11 -14.59 0.10
CA ALA A 83 11.99 -15.67 -0.31
C ALA A 83 11.27 -17.04 -0.32
N GLY A 84 10.40 -17.30 0.67
CA GLY A 84 9.58 -18.52 0.71
C GLY A 84 8.54 -18.63 -0.41
N LEU A 85 8.24 -17.53 -1.10
CA LEU A 85 7.42 -17.52 -2.33
C LEU A 85 8.28 -17.66 -3.60
N GLY A 86 9.60 -17.83 -3.48
CA GLY A 86 10.53 -17.95 -4.61
C GLY A 86 10.89 -16.62 -5.28
N HIS A 87 10.59 -15.48 -4.67
CA HIS A 87 10.88 -14.16 -5.25
C HIS A 87 12.18 -13.56 -4.69
N ALA A 88 12.96 -12.96 -5.59
CA ALA A 88 14.04 -12.05 -5.24
C ALA A 88 13.49 -10.68 -4.81
N TRP A 89 14.31 -9.89 -4.12
CA TRP A 89 13.96 -8.52 -3.72
C TRP A 89 15.18 -7.60 -3.77
N LEU A 90 14.92 -6.31 -3.97
CA LEU A 90 15.89 -5.23 -3.85
C LEU A 90 15.56 -4.37 -2.63
N PRO A 91 16.57 -3.85 -1.91
CA PRO A 91 16.34 -2.91 -0.83
C PRO A 91 15.69 -1.63 -1.38
N GLY A 92 14.83 -1.02 -0.57
CA GLY A 92 14.24 0.27 -0.87
C GLY A 92 13.85 0.99 0.40
N ARG A 93 13.39 2.24 0.24
CA ARG A 93 12.90 3.09 1.34
C ARG A 93 11.69 3.91 0.89
N GLY A 94 10.68 3.96 1.75
CA GLY A 94 9.65 4.99 1.68
C GLY A 94 10.19 6.27 2.30
N LEU A 95 10.23 7.35 1.53
CA LEU A 95 10.72 8.66 1.95
C LEU A 95 9.55 9.63 1.99
N ASP A 96 9.49 10.42 3.05
CA ASP A 96 8.59 11.57 3.13
C ASP A 96 9.29 12.81 2.57
N PRO A 97 8.82 13.42 1.46
CA PRO A 97 9.45 14.61 0.90
C PRO A 97 9.50 15.80 1.86
N LEU A 98 8.58 15.84 2.84
CA LEU A 98 8.54 16.88 3.87
C LEU A 98 9.39 16.54 5.10
N GLY A 99 9.96 15.32 5.17
CA GLY A 99 10.80 14.87 6.27
C GLY A 99 10.08 14.72 7.62
N LEU A 100 8.75 14.71 7.65
CA LEU A 100 7.95 14.59 8.88
C LEU A 100 7.93 13.15 9.42
N TRP A 101 8.20 12.18 8.54
CA TRP A 101 8.33 10.77 8.87
C TRP A 101 9.74 10.26 8.61
N PRO A 102 10.28 9.40 9.50
CA PRO A 102 11.56 8.78 9.27
C PRO A 102 11.50 7.87 8.04
N ASP A 103 12.59 7.82 7.29
CA ASP A 103 12.77 6.90 6.18
C ASP A 103 12.40 5.48 6.60
N GLU A 104 11.57 4.84 5.79
CA GLU A 104 11.03 3.54 6.12
C GLU A 104 11.62 2.43 5.24
N PRO A 105 12.47 1.55 5.79
CA PRO A 105 13.02 0.42 5.06
C PRO A 105 11.92 -0.48 4.48
N SER A 106 12.07 -0.77 3.20
CA SER A 106 11.09 -1.45 2.35
C SER A 106 11.80 -2.41 1.37
N LEU A 107 11.01 -3.19 0.63
CA LEU A 107 11.48 -4.09 -0.41
C LEU A 107 10.80 -3.76 -1.73
N TRP A 108 11.55 -3.71 -2.82
CA TRP A 108 11.02 -3.87 -4.16
C TRP A 108 11.11 -5.35 -4.56
N ILE A 109 10.01 -5.91 -5.07
CA ILE A 109 9.87 -7.34 -5.35
C ILE A 109 9.44 -7.49 -6.82
N PRO A 110 10.42 -7.64 -7.75
CA PRO A 110 10.13 -7.81 -9.17
C PRO A 110 9.27 -9.05 -9.43
N GLY A 111 8.32 -8.93 -10.37
CA GLY A 111 7.47 -10.04 -10.81
C GLY A 111 6.42 -10.52 -9.79
N LEU A 112 6.39 -9.97 -8.57
CA LEU A 112 5.33 -10.32 -7.61
C LEU A 112 3.98 -9.77 -8.09
N SER A 113 2.99 -10.65 -8.20
CA SER A 113 1.64 -10.24 -8.60
C SER A 113 0.99 -9.33 -7.55
N LEU A 114 0.07 -8.49 -8.00
CA LEU A 114 -0.69 -7.60 -7.12
C LEU A 114 -1.42 -8.39 -6.01
N ASP A 115 -2.04 -9.52 -6.34
CA ASP A 115 -2.77 -10.34 -5.38
C ASP A 115 -1.86 -10.94 -4.30
N ALA A 116 -0.68 -11.45 -4.71
CA ALA A 116 0.30 -11.96 -3.76
C ALA A 116 0.85 -10.83 -2.87
N GLY A 117 1.12 -9.67 -3.46
CA GLY A 117 1.49 -8.46 -2.74
C GLY A 117 0.44 -8.05 -1.70
N LEU A 118 -0.85 -8.03 -2.07
CA LEU A 118 -1.95 -7.67 -1.17
C LEU A 118 -2.10 -8.69 -0.03
N ARG A 119 -1.90 -9.99 -0.29
CA ARG A 119 -1.87 -11.02 0.76
C ARG A 119 -0.72 -10.77 1.76
N LEU A 120 0.48 -10.47 1.27
CA LEU A 120 1.61 -10.11 2.14
C LEU A 120 1.33 -8.83 2.93
N ALA A 121 0.86 -7.78 2.26
CA ALA A 121 0.53 -6.51 2.89
C ALA A 121 -0.46 -6.69 4.04
N ARG A 122 -1.55 -7.46 3.84
CA ARG A 122 -2.50 -7.82 4.90
C ARG A 122 -1.83 -8.59 6.04
N ARG A 123 -1.04 -9.62 5.72
CA ARG A 123 -0.30 -10.41 6.72
C ARG A 123 0.62 -9.55 7.60
N PHE A 124 1.26 -8.55 7.02
CA PHE A 124 2.13 -7.61 7.74
C PHE A 124 1.41 -6.36 8.25
N GLY A 125 0.08 -6.31 8.16
CA GLY A 125 -0.74 -5.23 8.67
C GLY A 125 -0.51 -3.89 7.98
N GLN A 126 -0.12 -3.90 6.71
CA GLN A 126 0.04 -2.68 5.92
C GLN A 126 -1.31 -2.16 5.43
N ASN A 127 -1.44 -0.84 5.33
CA ASN A 127 -2.64 -0.21 4.79
C ASN A 127 -2.66 -0.27 3.25
N ALA A 128 -1.49 -0.21 2.62
CA ALA A 128 -1.32 -0.28 1.18
C ALA A 128 0.05 -0.85 0.80
N LEU A 129 0.20 -1.12 -0.49
CA LEU A 129 1.46 -1.36 -1.18
C LEU A 129 1.53 -0.47 -2.42
N VAL A 130 2.72 -0.32 -3.00
CA VAL A 130 2.84 0.24 -4.37
C VAL A 130 3.00 -0.90 -5.34
N TRP A 131 2.23 -0.89 -6.42
CA TRP A 131 2.32 -1.83 -7.51
C TRP A 131 2.61 -1.09 -8.80
N CYS A 132 3.51 -1.66 -9.60
CA CYS A 132 3.75 -1.20 -10.97
C CYS A 132 3.48 -2.38 -11.91
N GLY A 133 2.69 -2.16 -12.94
CA GLY A 133 2.54 -3.11 -14.03
C GLY A 133 3.60 -2.90 -15.12
N PRO A 134 3.45 -3.56 -16.29
CA PRO A 134 4.33 -3.37 -17.43
C PRO A 134 4.38 -1.91 -17.92
N ASP A 135 3.34 -1.11 -17.69
CA ASP A 135 3.31 0.32 -18.02
C ASP A 135 4.24 1.18 -17.18
N THR A 136 4.91 0.60 -16.16
CA THR A 136 5.83 1.24 -15.23
C THR A 136 5.22 2.34 -14.36
N VAL A 137 3.88 2.49 -14.37
CA VAL A 137 3.18 3.50 -13.57
C VAL A 137 2.97 2.97 -12.16
N ALA A 138 3.51 3.67 -11.17
CA ALA A 138 3.35 3.33 -9.76
C ALA A 138 1.93 3.66 -9.26
N ARG A 139 1.27 2.68 -8.65
CA ARG A 139 -0.09 2.81 -8.13
C ARG A 139 -0.19 2.31 -6.70
N LEU A 140 -0.97 3.01 -5.88
CA LEU A 140 -1.32 2.52 -4.55
C LEU A 140 -2.41 1.45 -4.67
N ALA A 141 -2.18 0.31 -4.02
CA ALA A 141 -3.19 -0.72 -3.82
C ALA A 141 -3.48 -0.88 -2.33
N TRP A 142 -4.72 -0.58 -1.93
CA TRP A 142 -5.17 -0.60 -0.54
C TRP A 142 -5.56 -2.02 -0.10
N THR A 143 -5.23 -2.37 1.15
CA THR A 143 -5.48 -3.72 1.69
C THR A 143 -6.93 -3.94 2.13
N ALA A 144 -7.58 -2.89 2.64
CA ALA A 144 -9.01 -2.85 2.87
C ALA A 144 -9.74 -2.62 1.54
N ARG A 145 -10.79 -3.40 1.25
CA ARG A 145 -11.65 -3.12 0.09
C ARG A 145 -12.27 -1.74 0.30
N CYS A 146 -12.11 -0.84 -0.67
CA CYS A 146 -13.07 0.25 -0.83
C CYS A 146 -14.33 -0.41 -1.43
N GLY A 147 -15.28 -0.78 -0.58
CA GLY A 147 -16.61 -1.24 -0.97
C GLY A 147 -17.65 -0.39 -0.24
N PRO A 148 -18.84 -0.15 -0.83
CA PRO A 148 -19.87 0.65 -0.17
C PRO A 148 -20.25 -0.04 1.14
N ALA A 149 -20.52 0.77 2.17
CA ALA A 149 -21.13 0.29 3.41
C ALA A 149 -22.32 -0.59 3.03
N GLY A 150 -22.30 -1.85 3.46
CA GLY A 150 -23.41 -2.77 3.24
C GLY A 150 -24.69 -2.12 3.75
N THR A 151 -25.63 -1.86 2.84
CA THR A 151 -27.02 -1.69 3.21
C THR A 151 -27.48 -3.07 3.65
N ASP A 152 -27.55 -3.28 4.97
CA ASP A 152 -28.35 -4.36 5.54
C ASP A 152 -29.80 -4.09 5.12
N GLY A 153 -30.21 -4.73 4.03
CA GLY A 153 -31.61 -4.86 3.67
C GLY A 153 -32.29 -5.67 4.76
N HIS A 154 -32.87 -4.99 5.74
CA HIS A 154 -33.95 -5.58 6.53
C HIS A 154 -35.12 -5.78 5.59
N GLY A 155 -35.32 -7.05 5.22
CA GLY A 155 -36.43 -7.51 4.43
C GLY A 155 -37.74 -7.08 5.06
N ALA A 156 -38.61 -6.55 4.21
CA ALA A 156 -40.02 -6.44 4.48
C ALA A 156 -40.58 -7.85 4.77
N HIS A 157 -41.05 -8.07 5.99
CA HIS A 157 -42.06 -9.09 6.25
C HIS A 157 -43.39 -8.36 6.39
N GLY A 158 -44.15 -8.36 5.30
CA GLY A 158 -45.57 -8.08 5.33
C GLY A 158 -46.32 -9.27 5.91
N HIS A 159 -46.92 -9.04 7.07
CA HIS A 159 -48.11 -9.71 7.62
C HIS A 159 -48.67 -8.65 8.56
N GLU A 160 -49.89 -8.16 8.38
CA GLU A 160 -51.09 -8.89 8.74
C GLU A 160 -52.30 -8.26 8.01
N ALA A 161 -53.18 -9.12 7.53
CA ALA A 161 -54.57 -8.83 7.26
C ALA A 161 -55.37 -9.44 8.42
N ASP A 162 -56.17 -8.63 9.12
CA ASP A 162 -57.63 -8.80 9.34
C ASP A 162 -58.17 -7.50 9.96
#